data_AF-A0A810AVW7-F1
#
_entry.id   AF-A0A810AVW7-F1
#
_cell.length_a   1.000
_cell.length_b   1.000
_cell.length_c   1.000
_cell.angle_alpha   90.00
_cell.angle_beta   90.00
_cell.angle_gamma   90.00
#
_symmetry.space_group_name_H-M   'P 1'
#
loop_
_entity.id
_entity.type
_entity.pdbx_description
1 polymer ?
#
loop_
_entity_poly.entity_id
_entity_poly.type
_entity_poly.pdbx_seq_one_letter_code
_entity_poly.pdbx_strand_id
1 'polypeptide(L)'
;MTIAIAKAPDETADITSGNDPDLPASLLSFILVAKFLGVPADAGQIAHDHGSPGERYQLEDLARIARRLKIVAKVKPAATEALHKVPLPALAELEGGEAVVLLKIDQQQSIRKPPVSI
;
A
#
# COMPACT_ATOMS: atom_id res chain seq x y z
N MET A 1 -10.68 -13.12 -3.06
CA MET A 1 -10.00 -12.42 -1.95
C MET A 1 -9.98 -10.93 -2.26
N THR A 2 -10.48 -10.11 -1.33
CA THR A 2 -10.65 -8.66 -1.52
C THR A 2 -9.52 -7.91 -0.81
N ILE A 3 -8.70 -7.19 -1.57
CA ILE A 3 -7.73 -6.21 -1.06
C ILE A 3 -8.47 -4.87 -0.93
N ALA A 4 -8.38 -4.27 0.25
CA ALA A 4 -8.75 -2.89 0.44
C ALA A 4 -7.50 -2.02 0.30
N ILE A 5 -7.66 -0.90 -0.39
CA ILE A 5 -6.60 0.09 -0.54
C ILE A 5 -7.04 1.33 0.21
N ALA A 6 -6.25 1.78 1.19
CA ALA A 6 -6.60 2.79 2.19
C ALA A 6 -5.62 3.97 2.17
N LYS A 7 -6.09 5.21 2.09
CA LYS A 7 -5.23 6.40 2.28
C LYS A 7 -4.79 6.47 3.74
N ALA A 8 -3.49 6.41 4.02
CA ALA A 8 -2.97 6.47 5.38
C ALA A 8 -2.85 7.94 5.87
N PRO A 9 -2.96 8.21 7.18
CA PRO A 9 -2.55 9.48 7.74
C PRO A 9 -1.03 9.61 7.74
N ASP A 10 -0.57 10.84 7.58
CA ASP A 10 0.81 11.33 7.50
C ASP A 10 1.73 10.78 8.60
N GLU A 11 2.73 9.99 8.24
CA GLU A 11 3.96 9.84 9.02
C GLU A 11 5.15 9.55 8.09
N THR A 12 6.10 10.48 8.09
CA THR A 12 7.23 10.60 7.16
C THR A 12 8.21 9.43 7.30
N ALA A 13 8.15 8.47 6.38
CA ALA A 13 9.21 7.47 6.20
C ALA A 13 9.94 7.74 4.88
N ASP A 14 11.01 8.52 4.94
CA ASP A 14 12.03 8.57 3.89
C ASP A 14 12.66 7.18 3.77
N ILE A 15 12.33 6.47 2.69
CA ILE A 15 12.95 5.20 2.31
C ILE A 15 13.71 5.38 1.00
N THR A 16 14.78 6.18 1.07
CA THR A 16 15.75 6.25 -0.03
C THR A 16 16.76 5.09 0.06
N SER A 17 16.80 4.29 -1.01
CA SER A 17 17.93 3.50 -1.54
C SER A 17 17.97 1.98 -1.31
N GLY A 18 18.01 1.22 -2.42
CA GLY A 18 18.26 -0.22 -2.43
C GLY A 18 18.19 -0.93 -3.79
N ASN A 19 18.97 -0.49 -4.79
CA ASN A 19 19.58 -1.30 -5.88
C ASN A 19 18.76 -2.41 -6.61
N ASP A 20 17.78 -2.05 -7.44
CA ASP A 20 17.08 -2.94 -8.39
C ASP A 20 16.42 -2.08 -9.52
N PRO A 21 16.04 -2.62 -10.70
CA PRO A 21 15.73 -1.84 -11.92
C PRO A 21 14.77 -0.69 -11.65
N ASP A 22 14.94 0.43 -12.37
CA ASP A 22 14.23 1.72 -12.28
C ASP A 22 12.68 1.57 -12.31
N LEU A 23 12.14 0.97 -11.25
CA LEU A 23 10.76 0.62 -11.07
C LEU A 23 10.26 1.38 -9.84
N PRO A 24 9.10 2.04 -9.93
CA PRO A 24 8.58 2.83 -8.83
C PRO A 24 8.25 1.94 -7.63
N ALA A 25 8.50 2.44 -6.42
CA ALA A 25 8.29 1.68 -5.18
C ALA A 25 6.83 1.25 -4.99
N SER A 26 5.87 2.04 -5.48
CA SER A 26 4.45 1.67 -5.47
C SER A 26 4.14 0.39 -6.25
N LEU A 27 4.83 0.16 -7.38
CA LEU A 27 4.73 -1.10 -8.13
C LEU A 27 5.32 -2.25 -7.31
N LEU A 28 6.50 -2.07 -6.72
CA LEU A 28 7.14 -3.11 -5.90
C LEU A 28 6.26 -3.52 -4.71
N SER A 29 5.65 -2.56 -4.03
CA SER A 29 4.64 -2.78 -2.98
C SER A 29 3.47 -3.63 -3.49
N PHE A 30 2.93 -3.33 -4.67
CA PHE A 30 1.86 -4.13 -5.27
C PHE A 30 2.31 -5.57 -5.58
N ILE A 31 3.50 -5.75 -6.16
CA ILE A 31 4.05 -7.08 -6.45
C ILE A 31 4.19 -7.91 -5.18
N LEU A 32 4.64 -7.30 -4.08
CA LEU A 32 4.75 -7.97 -2.79
C LEU A 32 3.38 -8.47 -2.29
N VAL A 33 2.34 -7.64 -2.41
CA VAL A 33 0.97 -8.03 -2.05
C VAL A 33 0.44 -9.15 -2.94
N ALA A 34 0.64 -9.06 -4.26
CA ALA A 34 0.22 -10.11 -5.19
C ALA A 34 0.90 -11.45 -4.88
N LYS A 35 2.21 -11.43 -4.61
CA LYS A 35 2.98 -12.60 -4.18
C LYS A 35 2.45 -13.19 -2.88
N PHE A 36 2.12 -12.35 -1.89
CA PHE A 36 1.53 -12.81 -0.63
C PHE A 36 0.19 -13.52 -0.83
N LEU A 37 -0.61 -13.08 -1.81
CA LEU A 37 -1.86 -13.73 -2.18
C LEU A 37 -1.69 -14.97 -3.06
N GLY A 38 -0.45 -15.35 -3.40
CA GLY A 38 -0.15 -16.47 -4.28
C GLY A 38 -0.45 -16.20 -5.75
N VAL A 39 -0.57 -14.92 -6.16
CA VAL A 39 -0.86 -14.52 -7.53
C VAL A 39 0.44 -14.13 -8.24
N PRO A 40 0.77 -14.75 -9.38
CA PRO A 40 1.96 -14.37 -10.14
C PRO A 40 1.79 -12.96 -10.71
N ALA A 41 2.69 -12.06 -10.34
CA ALA A 41 2.75 -10.70 -10.85
C ALA A 41 4.18 -10.40 -11.28
N ASP A 42 4.35 -10.01 -12.54
CA ASP A 42 5.65 -9.68 -13.12
C ASP A 42 5.80 -8.16 -13.25
N ALA A 43 6.77 -7.60 -12.53
CA ALA A 43 6.96 -6.15 -12.45
C ALA A 43 7.37 -5.56 -13.81
N GLY A 44 8.23 -6.25 -14.56
CA GLY A 44 8.70 -5.78 -15.87
C GLY A 44 7.57 -5.75 -16.88
N GLN A 45 6.73 -6.79 -16.90
CA GLN A 45 5.58 -6.86 -17.80
C GLN A 45 4.51 -5.81 -17.47
N ILE A 46 4.26 -5.56 -16.18
CA ILE A 46 3.32 -4.52 -15.73
C ILE A 46 3.85 -3.12 -16.07
N ALA A 47 5.14 -2.86 -15.83
CA ALA A 47 5.80 -1.61 -16.20
C ALA A 47 5.75 -1.33 -17.70
N HIS A 48 6.00 -2.36 -18.51
CA HIS A 48 5.93 -2.26 -19.96
C HIS A 48 4.50 -1.98 -20.46
N ASP A 49 3.50 -2.66 -19.90
CA ASP A 49 2.09 -2.49 -20.28
C ASP A 49 1.51 -1.12 -19.83
N HIS A 50 2.04 -0.54 -18.74
CA HIS A 50 1.65 0.80 -18.28
C HIS A 50 2.09 1.92 -19.23
N GLY A 51 3.16 1.73 -20.01
CA GLY A 51 3.59 2.66 -21.06
C GLY A 51 4.31 3.93 -20.59
N SER A 52 4.28 4.25 -19.29
CA SER A 52 5.07 5.34 -18.67
C SER A 52 6.17 4.77 -17.76
N PRO A 53 7.39 4.50 -18.28
CA PRO A 53 8.52 4.10 -17.45
C PRO A 53 8.91 5.25 -16.51
N GLY A 54 8.98 4.98 -15.21
CA GLY A 54 9.38 5.95 -14.18
C GLY A 54 8.24 6.78 -13.58
N GLU A 55 7.01 6.68 -14.07
CA GLU A 55 5.85 7.33 -13.45
C GLU A 55 5.35 6.52 -12.25
N ARG A 56 4.99 7.21 -11.16
CA ARG A 56 4.45 6.57 -9.96
C ARG A 56 3.10 5.96 -10.27
N TYR A 57 2.85 4.73 -9.80
CA TYR A 57 1.52 4.14 -9.87
C TYR A 57 0.65 4.70 -8.75
N GLN A 58 -0.48 5.31 -9.11
CA GLN A 58 -1.51 5.66 -8.15
C GLN A 58 -2.31 4.42 -7.77
N LEU A 59 -3.07 4.51 -6.68
CA LEU A 59 -3.90 3.40 -6.20
C LEU A 59 -4.92 2.91 -7.23
N GLU A 60 -5.45 3.81 -8.05
CA GLU A 60 -6.38 3.49 -9.13
C GLU A 60 -5.73 2.63 -10.21
N ASP A 61 -4.48 2.94 -10.59
CA ASP A 61 -3.71 2.18 -11.57
C ASP A 61 -3.44 0.77 -11.05
N LEU A 62 -2.98 0.68 -9.79
CA LEU A 62 -2.74 -0.60 -9.12
C LEU A 62 -4.03 -1.42 -8.99
N ALA A 63 -5.18 -0.79 -8.70
CA ALA A 63 -6.46 -1.47 -8.64
C ALA A 63 -6.92 -2.00 -10.02
N ARG A 64 -6.61 -1.28 -11.10
CA ARG A 64 -6.86 -1.73 -12.48
C ARG A 64 -5.98 -2.93 -12.83
N ILE A 65 -4.69 -2.89 -12.47
CA ILE A 65 -3.75 -3.99 -12.68
C ILE A 65 -4.18 -5.23 -11.89
N ALA A 66 -4.56 -5.06 -10.62
CA ALA A 66 -5.09 -6.12 -9.77
C ALA A 66 -6.28 -6.85 -10.42
N ARG A 67 -7.22 -6.09 -11.00
CA ARG A 67 -8.38 -6.66 -11.69
C ARG A 67 -7.97 -7.54 -12.87
N ARG A 68 -6.94 -7.15 -13.63
CA ARG A 68 -6.39 -7.94 -14.75
C ARG A 68 -5.74 -9.23 -14.25
N LEU A 69 -5.10 -9.18 -13.08
CA LEU A 69 -4.54 -10.34 -12.38
C LEU A 69 -5.60 -11.17 -11.61
N LYS A 70 -6.89 -10.88 -11.79
CA LYS A 70 -8.02 -11.54 -11.11
C LYS A 70 -8.01 -11.39 -9.58
N ILE A 71 -7.32 -10.36 -9.07
CA ILE A 71 -7.35 -9.93 -7.68
C ILE A 71 -8.51 -8.95 -7.52
N VAL A 72 -9.35 -9.15 -6.49
CA VAL A 72 -10.41 -8.18 -6.17
C VAL A 72 -9.77 -7.03 -5.40
N ALA A 73 -9.52 -5.91 -6.06
CA ALA A 73 -9.02 -4.69 -5.41
C ALA A 73 -10.07 -3.58 -5.43
N LYS A 74 -10.22 -2.90 -4.28
CA LYS A 74 -11.10 -1.73 -4.14
C LYS A 74 -10.38 -0.61 -3.38
N VAL A 75 -10.29 0.54 -4.03
CA VAL A 75 -9.82 1.79 -3.41
C VAL A 75 -10.94 2.38 -2.57
N LYS A 76 -10.63 2.69 -1.30
CA LYS A 76 -11.55 3.38 -0.39
C LYS A 76 -10.76 4.33 0.51
N PRO A 77 -11.29 5.52 0.80
CA PRO A 77 -10.77 6.30 1.92
C PRO A 77 -11.00 5.50 3.21
N ALA A 78 -9.98 5.42 4.05
CA ALA A 78 -10.09 4.83 5.38
C ALA A 78 -9.55 5.83 6.39
N ALA A 79 -10.39 6.21 7.35
CA ALA A 79 -9.91 6.99 8.49
C ALA A 79 -8.97 6.13 9.34
N THR A 80 -8.00 6.76 10.00
CA THR A 80 -7.05 6.13 10.92
C THR A 80 -7.74 5.20 11.92
N GLU A 81 -8.89 5.62 12.45
CA GLU A 81 -9.67 4.85 13.40
C GLU A 81 -10.27 3.59 12.79
N ALA A 82 -10.51 3.54 11.47
CA ALA A 82 -11.10 2.43 10.76
C ALA A 82 -10.06 1.50 10.09
N LEU A 83 -8.77 1.87 10.10
CA LEU A 83 -7.69 1.10 9.47
C LEU A 83 -7.66 -0.36 9.95
N HIS A 84 -7.93 -0.60 11.23
CA HIS A 84 -7.98 -1.96 11.79
C HIS A 84 -9.06 -2.87 11.18
N LYS A 85 -10.07 -2.31 10.49
CA LYS A 85 -11.13 -3.06 9.80
C LYS A 85 -10.79 -3.40 8.36
N VAL A 86 -9.66 -2.89 7.86
CA VAL A 86 -9.19 -3.10 6.49
C VAL A 86 -8.68 -4.54 6.39
N PRO A 87 -9.14 -5.34 5.40
CA PRO A 87 -8.59 -6.67 5.16
C PRO A 87 -7.11 -6.57 4.77
N LEU A 88 -6.25 -7.33 5.47
CA LEU A 88 -4.81 -7.38 5.24
C LEU A 88 -4.43 -8.64 4.43
N PRO A 89 -3.41 -8.57 3.56
CA PRO A 89 -2.59 -7.39 3.25
C PRO A 89 -3.34 -6.33 2.44
N ALA A 90 -2.99 -5.07 2.68
CA ALA A 90 -3.57 -3.90 2.01
C ALA A 90 -2.48 -2.99 1.43
N LEU A 91 -2.84 -2.18 0.44
CA LEU A 91 -1.98 -1.07 -0.01
C LEU A 91 -2.49 0.23 0.56
N ALA A 92 -1.57 1.13 0.88
CA ALA A 92 -1.91 2.47 1.30
C ALA A 92 -1.11 3.51 0.55
N GLU A 93 -1.75 4.62 0.19
CA GLU A 93 -1.08 5.77 -0.40
C GLU A 93 -0.66 6.73 0.71
N LEU A 94 0.58 7.19 0.59
CA LEU A 94 1.19 8.22 1.42
C LEU A 94 1.03 9.60 0.77
N GLU A 95 1.19 10.65 1.58
CA GLU A 95 1.33 12.00 1.04
C GLU A 95 2.58 12.06 0.15
N GLY A 96 2.41 12.45 -1.11
CA GLY A 96 3.44 12.38 -2.15
C GLY A 96 3.18 11.33 -3.23
N GLY A 97 2.12 10.51 -3.11
CA GLY A 97 1.69 9.56 -4.13
C GLY A 97 2.49 8.25 -4.17
N GLU A 98 3.29 7.99 -3.12
CA GLU A 98 3.95 6.70 -2.91
C GLU A 98 2.98 5.70 -2.29
N ALA A 99 3.14 4.41 -2.61
CA ALA A 99 2.29 3.35 -2.06
C ALA A 99 3.08 2.35 -1.21
N VAL A 100 2.56 2.05 -0.02
CA VAL A 100 3.15 1.14 0.97
C VAL A 100 2.25 -0.06 1.24
N VAL A 101 2.84 -1.14 1.74
CA VAL A 101 2.12 -2.36 2.12
C VAL A 101 1.77 -2.34 3.61
N LEU A 102 0.50 -2.52 3.93
CA LEU A 102 0.01 -2.77 5.27
C LEU A 102 -0.14 -4.28 5.49
N LEU A 103 0.68 -4.85 6.38
CA LEU A 103 0.65 -6.28 6.74
C LEU A 103 -0.01 -6.55 8.09
N LYS A 104 0.20 -5.64 9.05
CA LYS A 104 -0.38 -5.71 10.39
C LYS A 104 -0.70 -4.29 10.84
N ILE A 105 -1.82 -4.13 11.53
CA ILE A 105 -2.24 -2.87 12.15
C ILE A 105 -2.41 -3.18 13.64
N ASP A 106 -1.66 -2.46 14.48
CA ASP A 106 -1.73 -2.60 15.94
C ASP A 106 -2.45 -1.38 16.53
N GLN A 107 -3.46 -1.62 17.38
CA GLN A 107 -4.15 -0.55 18.08
C GLN A 107 -3.43 -0.27 19.38
N GLN A 108 -2.44 0.62 19.34
CA GLN A 108 -1.81 1.05 20.57
C GLN A 108 -2.75 2.02 21.29
N GLN A 109 -3.46 1.53 22.32
CA GLN A 109 -4.23 2.40 23.20
C GLN A 109 -3.27 3.39 23.85
N SER A 110 -3.38 4.67 23.50
CA SER A 110 -2.68 5.74 24.20
C SER A 110 -3.31 5.91 25.58
N ILE A 111 -2.82 5.13 26.54
CA ILE A 111 -3.17 5.34 27.95
C ILE A 111 -2.48 6.65 28.36
N ARG A 112 -3.18 7.78 28.22
CA ARG A 112 -2.75 9.02 28.88
C ARG A 112 -2.82 8.76 30.38
N LYS A 113 -1.67 8.53 31.02
CA LYS A 113 -1.59 8.54 32.48
C LYS A 113 -2.04 9.93 32.95
N PRO A 114 -3.02 10.03 33.86
CA PRO A 114 -3.33 11.32 34.47
C PRO A 114 -2.09 11.82 35.20
N PRO A 115 -1.83 13.14 35.21
CA PRO A 115 -0.75 13.70 36.03
C PRO A 115 -1.02 13.34 37.49
N VAL A 116 -0.04 12.71 38.14
CA VAL A 116 -0.04 12.56 39.59
C VAL A 116 0.08 13.96 40.18
N SER A 117 -0.97 14.43 40.83
CA SER A 117 -0.89 15.55 41.77
C SER A 117 -0.33 14.99 43.07
N ILE A 118 0.84 15.49 43.47
CA ILE A 118 1.51 15.22 44.76
C ILE A 118 0.95 16.17 45.81
#